data_AF-A0A9Q0Q7R7-F1
#
_entry.id   AF-A0A9Q0Q7R7-F1
#
_cell.length_a   1.000
_cell.length_b   1.000
_cell.length_c   1.000
_cell.angle_alpha   90.00
_cell.angle_beta   90.00
_cell.angle_gamma   90.00
#
_symmetry.space_group_name_H-M   'P 1'
#
loop_
_entity.id
_entity.type
_entity.pdbx_description
1 polymer ?
#
loop_
_entity_poly.entity_id
_entity_poly.type
_entity_poly.pdbx_seq_one_letter_code
_entity_poly.pdbx_strand_id
1 'polypeptide(L)'
;MKNARQFSDQTLVPLKRPVSNSWPYIILDLCIANATETLGEIPKLQEKYSKHDQIEEALRWCATAYESAIKDYFSKAVEQLGKKSYRKAQNSAHIGGALGTGCEQEFYFQAPEFSPLWPRNHDLAVLGLVAEGIVSLLRLNESSL
;
A
#
# COMPACT_ATOMS: atom_id res chain seq x y z
N MET A 1 -7.33 17.19 -30.95
CA MET A 1 -6.27 16.15 -31.09
C MET A 1 -5.02 16.61 -30.36
N LYS A 2 -4.39 15.68 -29.62
CA LYS A 2 -3.09 15.75 -28.91
C LYS A 2 -3.08 16.36 -27.50
N ASN A 3 -3.15 15.46 -26.49
CA ASN A 3 -2.02 15.17 -25.60
C ASN A 3 -2.43 14.07 -24.60
N ALA A 4 -2.48 12.82 -25.08
CA ALA A 4 -2.40 11.67 -24.19
C ALA A 4 -0.93 11.59 -23.73
N ARG A 5 -0.65 12.00 -22.49
CA ARG A 5 0.64 11.69 -21.88
C ARG A 5 0.69 10.17 -21.73
N GLN A 6 1.59 9.56 -22.51
CA GLN A 6 2.11 8.22 -22.30
C GLN A 6 2.48 8.07 -20.83
N PHE A 7 1.64 7.40 -20.06
CA PHE A 7 2.10 6.71 -18.86
C PHE A 7 2.90 5.52 -19.37
N SER A 8 4.22 5.71 -19.39
CA SER A 8 5.16 4.67 -19.73
C SER A 8 4.97 3.51 -18.77
N ASP A 9 4.47 2.41 -19.32
CA ASP A 9 4.93 1.04 -19.15
C ASP A 9 6.22 0.91 -18.29
N GLN A 10 6.08 1.07 -16.99
CA GLN A 10 7.01 0.56 -16.00
C GLN A 10 6.34 -0.64 -15.38
N THR A 11 6.38 -1.75 -16.12
CA THR A 11 6.24 -3.09 -15.57
C THR A 11 6.88 -3.13 -14.20
N LEU A 12 6.05 -3.35 -13.17
CA LEU A 12 6.49 -3.70 -11.83
C LEU A 12 7.59 -4.75 -11.98
N VAL A 13 8.83 -4.37 -11.69
CA VAL A 13 9.97 -5.30 -11.73
C VAL A 13 9.57 -6.45 -10.82
N PRO A 14 9.45 -7.69 -11.34
CA PRO A 14 9.13 -8.82 -10.48
C PRO A 14 10.28 -8.92 -9.49
N LEU A 15 9.96 -8.68 -8.21
CA LEU A 15 10.87 -8.92 -7.11
C LEU A 15 11.29 -10.39 -7.21
N LYS A 16 12.48 -10.66 -7.80
CA LYS A 16 13.14 -11.97 -7.84
C LYS A 16 13.51 -12.36 -6.41
N ARG A 17 12.52 -12.74 -5.61
CA ARG A 17 12.71 -13.34 -4.29
C ARG A 17 12.23 -14.79 -4.40
N PRO A 18 12.96 -15.78 -3.86
CA PRO A 18 12.35 -17.07 -3.62
C PRO A 18 11.12 -16.87 -2.71
N VAL A 19 10.00 -17.50 -3.05
CA VAL A 19 8.78 -17.47 -2.24
C VAL A 19 9.15 -18.00 -0.84
N SER A 20 9.22 -17.09 0.13
CA SER A 20 9.50 -17.45 1.52
C SER A 20 8.19 -17.89 2.15
N ASN A 21 8.04 -19.19 2.43
CA ASN A 21 6.86 -19.76 3.08
C ASN A 21 6.73 -19.37 4.56
N SER A 22 7.41 -18.32 5.02
CA SER A 22 7.28 -17.83 6.38
C SER A 22 6.23 -16.72 6.45
N TRP A 23 5.39 -16.82 7.47
CA TRP A 23 4.27 -15.91 7.75
C TRP A 23 4.56 -14.41 7.56
N PRO A 24 5.72 -13.85 7.95
CA PRO A 24 6.00 -12.43 7.79
C PRO A 24 6.19 -11.99 6.33
N TYR A 25 6.70 -12.87 5.46
CA TYR A 25 6.80 -12.54 4.03
C TYR A 25 5.44 -12.68 3.35
N ILE A 26 4.67 -13.71 3.71
CA ILE A 26 3.32 -13.94 3.18
C ILE A 26 2.42 -12.72 3.45
N ILE A 27 2.39 -12.21 4.68
CA ILE A 27 1.55 -11.05 5.01
C ILE A 27 2.01 -9.78 4.28
N LEU A 28 3.31 -9.56 4.11
CA LEU A 28 3.84 -8.41 3.37
C LEU A 28 3.55 -8.52 1.87
N ASP A 29 3.60 -9.72 1.30
CA ASP A 29 3.19 -9.97 -0.09
C ASP A 29 1.69 -9.73 -0.28
N LEU A 30 0.85 -10.08 0.70
CA LEU A 30 -0.59 -9.73 0.71
C LEU A 30 -0.81 -8.21 0.76
N CYS A 31 -0.04 -7.49 1.57
CA CYS A 31 -0.09 -6.02 1.60
C CYS A 31 0.24 -5.42 0.22
N ILE A 32 1.32 -5.91 -0.41
CA ILE A 32 1.74 -5.47 -1.75
C ILE A 32 0.67 -5.78 -2.80
N ALA A 33 0.10 -6.99 -2.76
CA ALA A 33 -0.92 -7.43 -3.70
C ALA A 33 -2.19 -6.57 -3.58
N ASN A 34 -2.70 -6.38 -2.36
CA ASN A 34 -3.88 -5.54 -2.11
C ASN A 34 -3.65 -4.09 -2.58
N ALA A 35 -2.48 -3.52 -2.26
CA ALA A 35 -2.13 -2.17 -2.69
C ALA A 35 -2.02 -2.05 -4.22
N THR A 36 -1.42 -3.05 -4.87
CA THR A 36 -1.26 -3.10 -6.32
C THR A 36 -2.60 -3.23 -7.04
N GLU A 37 -3.48 -4.12 -6.56
CA GLU A 37 -4.82 -4.28 -7.11
C GLU A 37 -5.61 -2.97 -6.98
N THR A 38 -5.55 -2.34 -5.81
CA THR A 38 -6.26 -1.08 -5.56
C THR A 38 -5.74 0.05 -6.46
N LEU A 39 -4.42 0.17 -6.63
CA LEU A 39 -3.82 1.11 -7.57
C LEU A 39 -4.32 0.90 -9.01
N GLY A 40 -4.52 -0.36 -9.42
CA GLY A 40 -5.09 -0.71 -10.73
C GLY A 40 -6.57 -0.34 -10.91
N GLU A 41 -7.33 -0.20 -9.82
CA GLU A 41 -8.73 0.22 -9.86
C GLU A 41 -8.92 1.74 -9.93
N ILE A 42 -7.95 2.52 -9.41
CA ILE A 42 -8.04 3.98 -9.35
C ILE A 42 -8.32 4.64 -10.72
N PRO A 43 -7.65 4.27 -11.84
CA PRO A 43 -7.95 4.87 -13.13
C PRO A 43 -9.41 4.69 -13.58
N LYS A 44 -10.02 3.55 -13.27
CA LYS A 44 -11.44 3.28 -13.59
C LYS A 44 -12.36 4.19 -12.77
N LEU A 45 -12.02 4.42 -11.50
CA LEU A 45 -12.74 5.36 -10.66
C LEU A 45 -12.56 6.80 -11.15
N GLN A 46 -11.35 7.19 -11.57
CA GLN A 46 -11.10 8.52 -12.14
C GLN A 46 -11.93 8.77 -13.41
N GLU A 47 -12.06 7.77 -14.28
CA GLU A 47 -12.95 7.87 -15.45
C GLU A 47 -14.42 8.05 -15.02
N LYS A 48 -14.89 7.21 -14.10
CA LYS A 48 -16.26 7.25 -13.57
C LYS A 48 -16.61 8.59 -12.92
N TYR A 49 -15.66 9.18 -12.19
CA TYR A 49 -15.83 10.42 -11.44
C TYR A 49 -15.18 11.63 -12.12
N SER A 50 -14.94 11.58 -13.43
CA SER A 50 -14.26 12.63 -14.22
C SER A 50 -14.93 14.02 -14.20
N LYS A 51 -16.16 14.13 -13.69
CA LYS A 51 -16.90 15.39 -13.51
C LYS A 51 -16.96 15.87 -12.06
N HIS A 52 -16.30 15.17 -11.15
CA HIS A 52 -16.29 15.45 -9.71
C HIS A 52 -14.87 15.81 -9.28
N ASP A 53 -14.49 17.08 -9.46
CA ASP A 53 -13.11 17.56 -9.29
C ASP A 53 -12.49 17.15 -7.93
N GLN A 54 -13.28 17.23 -6.85
CA GLN A 54 -12.85 16.82 -5.49
C GLN A 54 -12.60 15.31 -5.37
N ILE A 55 -13.43 14.49 -5.98
CA ILE A 55 -13.25 13.03 -5.99
C ILE A 55 -12.04 12.67 -6.85
N GLU A 56 -11.85 13.35 -7.99
CA GLU A 56 -10.72 13.15 -8.88
C GLU A 56 -9.38 13.51 -8.19
N GLU A 57 -9.36 14.62 -7.43
CA GLU A 57 -8.21 15.05 -6.64
C GLU A 57 -7.88 14.04 -5.52
N ALA A 58 -8.87 13.60 -4.75
CA ALA A 58 -8.68 12.56 -3.73
C ALA A 58 -8.13 11.27 -4.35
N LEU A 59 -8.67 10.83 -5.50
CA LEU A 59 -8.18 9.65 -6.22
C LEU A 59 -6.73 9.80 -6.70
N ARG A 60 -6.31 11.00 -7.15
CA ARG A 60 -4.91 11.28 -7.54
C ARG A 60 -3.96 11.18 -6.34
N TRP A 61 -4.36 11.72 -5.20
CA TRP A 61 -3.58 11.60 -3.97
C TRP A 61 -3.45 10.13 -3.56
N CYS A 62 -4.57 9.40 -3.56
CA CYS A 62 -4.60 7.98 -3.24
C CYS A 62 -3.69 7.16 -4.16
N ALA A 63 -3.65 7.42 -5.46
CA ALA A 63 -2.74 6.71 -6.37
C ALA A 63 -1.27 6.86 -5.92
N THR A 64 -0.87 8.09 -5.55
CA THR A 64 0.48 8.38 -5.06
C THR A 64 0.76 7.65 -3.73
N ALA A 65 -0.23 7.63 -2.83
CA ALA A 65 -0.13 6.92 -1.56
C ALA A 65 0.02 5.40 -1.77
N TYR A 66 -0.77 4.78 -2.64
CA TYR A 66 -0.67 3.36 -2.95
C TYR A 66 0.65 2.99 -3.61
N GLU A 67 1.16 3.82 -4.53
CA GLU A 67 2.50 3.64 -5.09
C GLU A 67 3.59 3.65 -4.02
N SER A 68 3.53 4.62 -3.10
CA SER A 68 4.49 4.72 -1.99
C SER A 68 4.35 3.55 -1.03
N ALA A 69 3.13 3.12 -0.71
CA ALA A 69 2.87 1.93 0.11
C ALA A 69 3.57 0.69 -0.47
N ILE A 70 3.47 0.48 -1.78
CA ILE A 70 4.11 -0.65 -2.49
C ILE A 70 5.65 -0.51 -2.48
N LYS A 71 6.17 0.61 -2.98
CA LYS A 71 7.59 0.78 -3.31
C LYS A 71 8.43 1.14 -2.08
N ASP A 72 7.99 2.12 -1.30
CA ASP A 72 8.80 2.74 -0.25
C ASP A 72 8.62 2.06 1.11
N TYR A 73 7.48 1.37 1.31
CA TYR A 73 7.11 0.81 2.60
C TYR A 73 7.06 -0.71 2.60
N PHE A 74 6.13 -1.38 1.93
CA PHE A 74 6.02 -2.84 2.03
C PHE A 74 7.20 -3.57 1.38
N SER A 75 7.65 -3.13 0.19
CA SER A 75 8.85 -3.71 -0.44
C SER A 75 10.10 -3.52 0.43
N LYS A 76 10.23 -2.34 1.05
CA LYS A 76 11.29 -2.04 2.02
C LYS A 76 11.17 -2.88 3.28
N ALA A 77 9.96 -3.11 3.79
CA ALA A 77 9.73 -3.97 4.95
C ALA A 77 10.26 -5.39 4.70
N VAL A 78 10.00 -5.94 3.50
CA VAL A 78 10.53 -7.25 3.11
C VAL A 78 12.07 -7.25 3.01
N GLU A 79 12.65 -6.20 2.43
CA GLU A 79 14.12 -6.07 2.37
C GLU A 79 14.75 -6.03 3.77
N GLN A 80 14.17 -5.23 4.69
CA GLN A 80 14.64 -5.11 6.06
C GLN A 80 14.45 -6.40 6.84
N LEU A 81 13.38 -7.16 6.57
CA LEU A 81 13.14 -8.47 7.15
C LEU A 81 14.22 -9.48 6.73
N GLY A 82 14.62 -9.49 5.46
CA GLY A 82 15.73 -10.32 4.96
C GLY A 82 17.08 -9.98 5.61
N LYS A 83 17.24 -8.72 6.04
CA LYS A 83 18.41 -8.22 6.78
C LYS A 83 18.29 -8.37 8.29
N LYS A 84 17.27 -9.10 8.80
CA LYS A 84 16.95 -9.23 10.24
C LYS A 84 16.80 -7.89 10.97
N SER A 85 16.50 -6.83 10.23
CA SER A 85 16.31 -5.48 10.77
C SER A 85 14.84 -5.27 11.17
N TYR A 86 14.36 -6.08 12.13
CA TYR A 86 12.92 -6.18 12.43
C TYR A 86 12.27 -4.87 12.85
N ARG A 87 12.95 -4.01 13.61
CA ARG A 87 12.41 -2.68 13.98
C ARG A 87 12.14 -1.83 12.74
N LYS A 88 13.03 -1.87 11.74
CA LYS A 88 12.85 -1.12 10.49
C LYS A 88 11.75 -1.76 9.63
N ALA A 89 11.71 -3.09 9.55
CA ALA A 89 10.66 -3.81 8.85
C ALA A 89 9.27 -3.52 9.45
N GLN A 90 9.16 -3.53 10.79
CA GLN A 90 7.95 -3.20 11.54
C GLN A 90 7.48 -1.78 11.19
N ASN A 91 8.36 -0.79 11.32
CA ASN A 91 8.03 0.60 11.02
C ASN A 91 7.59 0.80 9.56
N SER A 92 8.26 0.13 8.62
CA SER A 92 7.89 0.16 7.21
C SER A 92 6.52 -0.47 6.97
N ALA A 93 6.19 -1.61 7.61
CA ALA A 93 4.87 -2.24 7.48
C ALA A 93 3.75 -1.35 8.05
N HIS A 94 3.98 -0.75 9.22
CA HIS A 94 3.06 0.19 9.87
C HIS A 94 2.74 1.38 8.95
N ILE A 95 3.76 2.07 8.46
CA ILE A 95 3.56 3.26 7.62
C ILE A 95 2.87 2.87 6.30
N GLY A 96 3.24 1.74 5.69
CA GLY A 96 2.58 1.25 4.48
C GLY A 96 1.07 1.04 4.67
N GLY A 97 0.65 0.46 5.80
CA GLY A 97 -0.77 0.30 6.13
C GLY A 97 -1.47 1.63 6.41
N ALA A 98 -0.80 2.55 7.11
CA ALA A 98 -1.36 3.86 7.47
C ALA A 98 -1.70 4.73 6.24
N LEU A 99 -1.07 4.49 5.09
CA LEU A 99 -1.40 5.19 3.85
C LEU A 99 -2.81 4.87 3.34
N GLY A 100 -3.37 3.70 3.65
CA GLY A 100 -4.79 3.40 3.38
C GLY A 100 -5.72 4.33 4.17
N THR A 101 -5.43 4.56 5.45
CA THR A 101 -6.16 5.54 6.28
C THR A 101 -5.97 6.97 5.77
N GLY A 102 -4.76 7.33 5.35
CA GLY A 102 -4.50 8.64 4.75
C GLY A 102 -5.35 8.88 3.50
N CYS A 103 -5.49 7.88 2.64
CA CYS A 103 -6.34 7.98 1.46
C CYS A 103 -7.81 8.22 1.82
N GLU A 104 -8.33 7.54 2.86
CA GLU A 104 -9.70 7.80 3.36
C GLU A 104 -9.88 9.21 3.93
N GLN A 105 -8.85 9.74 4.60
CA GLN A 105 -8.89 11.10 5.12
C GLN A 105 -9.01 12.13 3.99
N GLU A 106 -8.33 11.92 2.86
CA GLU A 106 -8.47 12.81 1.70
C GLU A 106 -9.90 12.82 1.16
N PHE A 107 -10.57 11.67 1.08
CA PHE A 107 -12.00 11.64 0.76
C PHE A 107 -12.81 12.43 1.78
N TYR A 108 -12.60 12.23 3.08
CA TYR A 108 -13.34 12.95 4.12
C TYR A 108 -13.17 14.49 4.04
N PHE A 109 -11.97 14.98 3.73
CA PHE A 109 -11.70 16.42 3.65
C PHE A 109 -12.15 17.03 2.33
N GLN A 110 -12.04 16.30 1.22
CA GLN A 110 -12.29 16.84 -0.12
C GLN A 110 -13.71 16.57 -0.60
N ALA A 111 -14.31 15.41 -0.27
CA ALA A 111 -15.62 14.97 -0.77
C ALA A 111 -16.54 14.47 0.37
N PRO A 112 -17.71 15.10 0.62
CA PRO A 112 -18.61 14.67 1.70
C PRO A 112 -19.36 13.35 1.43
N GLU A 113 -18.95 12.58 0.43
CA GLU A 113 -19.54 11.28 0.06
C GLU A 113 -18.65 10.12 0.54
N PHE A 114 -19.25 8.94 0.72
CA PHE A 114 -18.50 7.73 1.04
C PHE A 114 -17.42 7.46 -0.02
N SER A 115 -16.18 7.27 0.45
CA SER A 115 -15.05 6.91 -0.40
C SER A 115 -15.38 5.66 -1.25
N PRO A 116 -15.22 5.72 -2.59
CA PRO A 116 -15.37 4.56 -3.44
C PRO A 116 -14.27 3.50 -3.20
N LEU A 117 -13.25 3.85 -2.41
CA LEU A 117 -12.14 2.97 -2.03
C LEU A 117 -12.25 2.47 -0.58
N TRP A 118 -13.30 2.80 0.16
CA TRP A 118 -13.41 2.51 1.60
C TRP A 118 -13.06 1.07 1.98
N PRO A 119 -13.62 0.02 1.35
CA PRO A 119 -13.27 -1.35 1.70
C PRO A 119 -11.78 -1.65 1.49
N ARG A 120 -11.20 -1.15 0.39
CA ARG A 120 -9.81 -1.40 0.00
C ARG A 120 -8.82 -0.69 0.92
N ASN A 121 -9.11 0.55 1.26
CA ASN A 121 -8.32 1.32 2.22
C ASN A 121 -8.36 0.73 3.62
N HIS A 122 -9.54 0.25 4.04
CA HIS A 122 -9.68 -0.46 5.31
C HIS A 122 -8.88 -1.76 5.33
N ASP A 123 -8.99 -2.58 4.28
CA ASP A 123 -8.23 -3.83 4.14
C ASP A 123 -6.72 -3.57 4.21
N LEU A 124 -6.22 -2.54 3.52
CA LEU A 124 -4.80 -2.20 3.56
C LEU A 124 -4.33 -1.81 4.97
N ALA A 125 -5.13 -1.02 5.69
CA ALA A 125 -4.82 -0.61 7.05
C ALA A 125 -4.77 -1.82 8.00
N VAL A 126 -5.74 -2.73 7.90
CA VAL A 126 -5.76 -3.98 8.70
C VAL A 126 -4.57 -4.85 8.36
N LEU A 127 -4.29 -5.08 7.07
CA LEU A 127 -3.14 -5.88 6.62
C LEU A 127 -1.82 -5.30 7.15
N GLY A 128 -1.63 -3.99 7.09
CA GLY A 128 -0.45 -3.32 7.61
C GLY A 128 -0.26 -3.50 9.12
N LEU A 129 -1.34 -3.42 9.92
CA LEU A 129 -1.31 -3.70 11.36
C LEU A 129 -0.97 -5.16 11.66
N VAL A 130 -1.53 -6.11 10.91
CA VAL A 130 -1.21 -7.54 11.05
C VAL A 130 0.27 -7.79 10.70
N ALA A 131 0.78 -7.18 9.62
CA ALA A 131 2.18 -7.27 9.25
C ALA A 131 3.10 -6.67 10.33
N GLU A 132 2.74 -5.52 10.88
CA GLU A 132 3.45 -4.89 12.00
C GLU A 132 3.53 -5.83 13.22
N GLY A 133 2.40 -6.43 13.60
CA GLY A 133 2.30 -7.35 14.72
C GLY A 133 3.17 -8.59 14.53
N ILE A 134 3.11 -9.21 13.34
CA ILE A 134 3.93 -10.40 13.02
C ILE A 134 5.43 -10.08 13.10
N VAL A 135 5.86 -8.95 12.52
CA VAL A 135 7.27 -8.55 12.58
C VAL A 135 7.69 -8.20 14.01
N SER A 136 6.78 -7.65 14.82
CA SER A 136 7.03 -7.37 16.24
C SER A 136 7.28 -8.65 17.05
N LEU A 137 6.53 -9.71 16.79
CA LEU A 137 6.74 -11.00 17.43
C LEU A 137 8.13 -11.58 17.12
N LEU A 138 8.57 -11.49 15.85
CA LEU A 138 9.93 -11.89 15.48
C LEU A 138 11.00 -11.09 16.21
N ARG A 139 10.83 -9.76 16.30
CA ARG A 139 11.74 -8.86 17.02
C ARG A 139 11.89 -9.26 18.49
N LEU A 140 10.78 -9.55 19.15
CA LEU A 140 10.75 -9.94 20.56
C LEU A 140 11.40 -11.32 20.77
N ASN A 141 11.13 -12.26 19.88
CA ASN A 141 11.73 -13.59 19.93
C ASN A 141 13.27 -13.54 19.82
N GLU A 142 13.81 -12.71 18.91
CA GLU A 142 15.28 -12.53 18.83
C GLU A 142 15.87 -11.76 20.01
N SER A 143 15.12 -10.86 20.65
CA SER A 143 15.59 -10.15 21.85
C SER A 143 15.65 -11.04 23.09
N SER A 144 15.12 -12.26 22.99
CA SER A 144 15.04 -13.24 24.08
C SER A 144 16.14 -14.32 24.00
N LEU A 145 16.99 -14.26 22.97
CA LEU A 145 18.13 -15.16 22.70
C LEU A 145 19.45 -14.42 22.91
#